data_AF-A0A9D6S4E6-F1
#
_entry.id   AF-A0A9D6S4E6-F1
#
_cell.length_a   1.000
_cell.length_b   1.000
_cell.length_c   1.000
_cell.angle_alpha   90.00
_cell.angle_beta   90.00
_cell.angle_gamma   90.00
#
_symmetry.space_group_name_H-M   'P 1'
#
loop_
_entity.id
_entity.type
_entity.pdbx_description
1 polymer ?
#
loop_
_entity_poly.entity_id
_entity_poly.type
_entity_poly.pdbx_seq_one_letter_code
_entity_poly.pdbx_strand_id
1 'polypeptide(L)'
;MPSAGGVYLFFLGLACGIALLTATSYRRVSPRWLRWLLIVSGVFVMSRYATMALFTATEAPRHFLALRPCWFATSIGLTLPSVFALDQLLRHPAMTPRKLLIWFSPFLAVYGLVLLFAGVTLVPDRLVGWALHLGSGWQVLLSLTQGVFVIGFIGISVMLMRKIPAAPIRLALLGLAAGQAYLGLDGLLQALGRWYFRPFLYSEMLMLLALWHAYETSAKLQSGA
;
A
#
# COMPACT_ATOMS: atom_id res chain seq x y z
N MET A 1 17.75 20.79 18.25
CA MET A 1 17.13 20.29 17.01
C MET A 1 16.79 18.81 17.21
N PRO A 2 15.59 18.33 16.84
CA PRO A 2 15.28 16.90 16.94
C PRO A 2 16.26 16.09 16.10
N SER A 3 16.68 14.92 16.60
CA SER A 3 17.51 13.99 15.82
C SER A 3 16.74 13.53 14.58
N ALA A 4 17.44 13.23 13.48
CA ALA A 4 16.81 12.78 12.24
C ALA A 4 15.91 11.54 12.46
N GLY A 5 16.32 10.63 13.37
CA GLY A 5 15.51 9.48 13.78
C GLY A 5 14.24 9.87 14.53
N GLY A 6 14.28 10.90 15.39
CA GLY A 6 13.08 11.39 16.10
C GLY A 6 12.02 11.96 15.15
N VAL A 7 12.46 12.70 14.12
CA VAL A 7 11.56 13.19 13.06
C VAL A 7 10.97 12.03 12.25
N TYR A 8 11.77 11.02 11.96
CA TYR A 8 11.30 9.83 11.26
C TYR A 8 10.24 9.04 12.04
N LEU A 9 10.45 8.84 13.34
CA LEU A 9 9.47 8.21 14.24
C LEU A 9 8.14 8.98 14.29
N PHE A 10 8.19 10.32 14.28
CA PHE A 10 6.98 11.14 14.19
C PHE A 10 6.21 10.86 12.90
N PHE A 11 6.88 10.81 11.75
CA PHE A 11 6.23 10.49 10.47
C PHE A 11 5.68 9.06 10.42
N LEU A 12 6.37 8.09 11.04
CA LEU A 12 5.84 6.73 11.17
C LEU A 12 4.56 6.68 12.02
N GLY A 13 4.52 7.45 13.12
CA GLY A 13 3.33 7.61 13.94
C GLY A 13 2.18 8.24 13.16
N LEU A 14 2.46 9.30 12.39
CA LEU A 14 1.48 9.94 11.51
C LEU A 14 0.96 8.98 10.44
N ALA A 15 1.84 8.24 9.76
CA ALA A 15 1.45 7.25 8.77
C ALA A 15 0.59 6.12 9.37
N CYS A 16 0.91 5.68 10.58
CA CYS A 16 0.08 4.73 11.32
C CYS A 16 -1.31 5.31 11.65
N GLY A 17 -1.39 6.58 12.04
CA GLY A 17 -2.65 7.28 12.25
C GLY A 17 -3.50 7.37 10.98
N ILE A 18 -2.87 7.68 9.84
CA ILE A 18 -3.55 7.69 8.53
C ILE A 18 -4.00 6.27 8.16
N ALA A 19 -3.18 5.25 8.35
CA ALA A 19 -3.57 3.86 8.08
C ALA A 19 -4.76 3.42 8.95
N LEU A 20 -4.79 3.82 10.21
CA LEU A 20 -5.92 3.57 11.10
C LEU A 20 -7.17 4.30 10.59
N LEU A 21 -7.06 5.57 10.23
CA LEU A 21 -8.15 6.35 9.62
C LEU A 21 -8.69 5.65 8.37
N THR A 22 -7.82 5.22 7.45
CA THR A 22 -8.20 4.47 6.25
C THR A 22 -8.87 3.14 6.62
N ALA A 23 -8.35 2.41 7.61
CA ALA A 23 -8.96 1.16 8.06
C ALA A 23 -10.38 1.35 8.64
N THR A 24 -10.66 2.51 9.26
CA THR A 24 -12.02 2.80 9.76
C THR A 24 -13.04 2.95 8.64
N SER A 25 -12.66 3.45 7.45
CA SER A 25 -13.60 3.59 6.33
C SER A 25 -14.00 2.23 5.73
N TYR A 26 -13.17 1.19 5.91
CA TYR A 26 -13.49 -0.18 5.48
C TYR A 26 -14.68 -0.79 6.23
N ARG A 27 -15.06 -0.28 7.41
CA ARG A 27 -16.16 -0.82 8.22
C ARG A 27 -17.51 -0.84 7.49
N ARG A 28 -17.67 0.03 6.49
CA ARG A 28 -18.89 0.20 5.68
C ARG A 28 -18.89 -0.65 4.40
N VAL A 29 -17.82 -1.41 4.14
CA VAL A 29 -17.69 -2.22 2.93
C VAL A 29 -18.59 -3.45 3.01
N SER A 30 -19.24 -3.76 1.89
CA SER A 30 -20.01 -4.99 1.69
C SER A 30 -19.43 -5.78 0.52
N PRO A 31 -19.38 -7.13 0.59
CA PRO A 31 -19.88 -8.03 1.64
C PRO A 31 -18.98 -8.12 2.90
N ARG A 32 -19.49 -8.71 4.00
CA ARG A 32 -18.80 -8.78 5.31
C ARG A 32 -17.41 -9.42 5.27
N TRP A 33 -17.20 -10.45 4.44
CA TRP A 33 -15.89 -11.11 4.32
C TRP A 33 -14.84 -10.17 3.70
N LEU A 34 -15.24 -9.35 2.73
CA LEU A 34 -14.37 -8.38 2.08
C LEU A 34 -13.94 -7.30 3.08
N ARG A 35 -14.88 -6.82 3.89
CA ARG A 35 -14.58 -5.89 4.99
C ARG A 35 -13.47 -6.42 5.91
N TRP A 36 -13.57 -7.68 6.34
CA TRP A 36 -12.54 -8.29 7.19
C TRP A 36 -11.19 -8.39 6.47
N LEU A 37 -11.19 -8.78 5.19
CA LEU A 37 -9.98 -8.81 4.37
C LEU A 37 -9.30 -7.43 4.27
N LEU A 38 -10.08 -6.36 4.13
CA LEU A 38 -9.58 -4.99 4.08
C LEU A 38 -9.06 -4.52 5.45
N ILE A 39 -9.74 -4.86 6.54
CA ILE A 39 -9.26 -4.56 7.89
C ILE A 39 -7.91 -5.25 8.16
N VAL A 40 -7.79 -6.53 7.79
CA VAL A 40 -6.51 -7.27 7.90
C VAL A 40 -5.42 -6.62 7.04
N SER A 41 -5.76 -6.19 5.82
CA SER A 41 -4.84 -5.40 4.97
C SER A 41 -4.37 -4.12 5.68
N GLY A 42 -5.25 -3.40 6.37
CA GLY A 42 -4.88 -2.24 7.18
C GLY A 42 -3.94 -2.60 8.33
N VAL A 43 -4.16 -3.72 9.01
CA VAL A 43 -3.26 -4.23 10.07
C VAL A 43 -1.88 -4.55 9.51
N PHE A 44 -1.79 -5.13 8.31
CA PHE A 44 -0.50 -5.36 7.64
C PHE A 44 0.26 -4.06 7.39
N VAL A 45 -0.43 -3.00 6.93
CA VAL A 45 0.19 -1.68 6.75
C VAL A 45 0.70 -1.11 8.09
N MET A 46 -0.12 -1.14 9.14
CA MET A 46 0.29 -0.66 10.47
C MET A 46 1.46 -1.47 11.05
N SER A 47 1.49 -2.79 10.82
CA SER A 47 2.58 -3.66 11.29
C SER A 47 3.92 -3.32 10.64
N ARG A 48 3.93 -2.83 9.39
CA ARG A 48 5.14 -2.30 8.76
C ARG A 48 5.65 -1.08 9.50
N TYR A 49 4.79 -0.10 9.78
CA TYR A 49 5.21 1.12 10.48
C TYR A 49 5.76 0.81 11.87
N ALA A 50 5.13 -0.12 12.60
CA ALA A 50 5.66 -0.61 13.87
C ALA A 50 7.04 -1.27 13.69
N THR A 51 7.22 -2.10 12.67
CA THR A 51 8.51 -2.75 12.38
C THR A 51 9.59 -1.72 12.01
N MET A 52 9.26 -0.72 11.20
CA MET A 52 10.18 0.37 10.85
C MET A 52 10.57 1.20 12.07
N ALA A 53 9.64 1.45 12.99
CA ALA A 53 9.92 2.15 14.24
C ALA A 53 10.87 1.35 15.14
N LEU A 54 10.66 0.03 15.26
CA LEU A 54 11.56 -0.86 16.00
C LEU A 54 12.97 -0.87 15.41
N PHE A 55 13.09 -0.93 14.08
CA PHE A 55 14.39 -0.86 13.39
C PHE A 55 15.09 0.48 13.57
N THR A 56 14.32 1.57 13.71
CA THR A 56 14.83 2.91 14.00
C THR A 56 15.34 3.05 15.43
N ALA A 57 14.68 2.38 16.38
CA ALA A 57 14.99 2.50 17.80
C ALA A 57 16.06 1.51 18.30
N THR A 58 16.39 0.46 17.54
CA THR A 58 17.28 -0.63 17.99
C THR A 58 18.73 -0.45 17.55
N GLU A 59 19.66 -0.76 18.45
CA GLU A 59 21.09 -0.87 18.12
C GLU A 59 21.44 -2.24 17.50
N ALA A 60 20.66 -3.28 17.82
CA ALA A 60 20.89 -4.66 17.40
C ALA A 60 19.65 -5.25 16.68
N PRO A 61 19.52 -5.04 15.36
CA PRO A 61 18.30 -5.38 14.61
C PRO A 61 18.15 -6.89 14.34
N ARG A 62 19.19 -7.69 14.60
CA ARG A 62 19.20 -9.14 14.35
C ARG A 62 18.08 -9.86 15.11
N HIS A 63 17.71 -9.38 16.30
CA HIS A 63 16.60 -9.93 17.08
C HIS A 63 15.23 -9.71 16.42
N PHE A 64 15.12 -8.71 15.54
CA PHE A 64 13.88 -8.33 14.87
C PHE A 64 13.80 -8.82 13.41
N LEU A 65 14.77 -9.62 12.96
CA LEU A 65 14.75 -10.24 11.63
C LEU A 65 13.55 -11.16 11.41
N ALA A 66 13.02 -11.76 12.48
CA ALA A 66 11.78 -12.55 12.41
C ALA A 66 10.56 -11.71 11.98
N LEU A 67 10.59 -10.39 12.18
CA LEU A 67 9.54 -9.45 11.77
C LEU A 67 9.69 -8.99 10.31
N ARG A 68 10.64 -9.55 9.54
CA ARG A 68 10.81 -9.23 8.12
C ARG A 68 9.52 -9.30 7.30
N PRO A 69 8.56 -10.23 7.52
CA PRO A 69 7.35 -10.26 6.70
C PRO A 69 6.52 -8.99 6.92
N CYS A 70 6.47 -8.47 8.15
CA CYS A 70 5.76 -7.23 8.46
C CYS A 70 6.37 -6.03 7.72
N TRP A 71 7.67 -6.05 7.42
CA TRP A 71 8.30 -5.00 6.62
C TRP A 71 7.72 -4.95 5.20
N PHE A 72 7.52 -6.08 4.54
CA PHE A 72 7.01 -6.12 3.15
C PHE A 72 5.49 -6.23 3.05
N ALA A 73 4.78 -6.28 4.20
CA ALA A 73 3.35 -6.54 4.23
C ALA A 73 2.51 -5.44 3.57
N THR A 74 3.04 -4.21 3.40
CA THR A 74 2.32 -3.13 2.69
C THR A 74 2.08 -3.41 1.22
N SER A 75 2.89 -4.23 0.56
CA SER A 75 2.65 -4.60 -0.84
C SER A 75 1.30 -5.29 -1.00
N ILE A 76 0.91 -6.16 -0.06
CA ILE A 76 -0.44 -6.73 0.00
C ILE A 76 -1.43 -5.72 0.58
N GLY A 77 -1.04 -5.08 1.70
CA GLY A 77 -1.87 -4.20 2.49
C GLY A 77 -2.42 -2.97 1.75
N LEU A 78 -1.77 -2.53 0.68
CA LEU A 78 -2.22 -1.41 -0.16
C LEU A 78 -2.79 -1.86 -1.51
N THR A 79 -2.25 -2.91 -2.13
CA THR A 79 -2.76 -3.43 -3.41
C THR A 79 -4.19 -3.93 -3.29
N LEU A 80 -4.50 -4.75 -2.26
CA LEU A 80 -5.84 -5.30 -2.08
C LEU A 80 -6.89 -4.19 -1.91
N PRO A 81 -6.73 -3.23 -0.98
CA PRO A 81 -7.68 -2.13 -0.86
C PRO A 81 -7.82 -1.27 -2.11
N SER A 82 -6.77 -1.11 -2.91
CA SER A 82 -6.81 -0.33 -4.16
C SER A 82 -7.75 -0.95 -5.18
N VAL A 83 -7.62 -2.27 -5.38
CA VAL A 83 -8.47 -3.04 -6.30
C VAL A 83 -9.92 -2.96 -5.87
N PHE A 84 -10.19 -3.21 -4.58
CA PHE A 84 -11.56 -3.20 -4.08
C PHE A 84 -12.15 -1.79 -3.95
N ALA A 85 -11.33 -0.74 -3.89
CA ALA A 85 -11.83 0.63 -3.99
C ALA A 85 -12.52 0.87 -5.34
N LEU A 86 -12.01 0.30 -6.44
CA LEU A 86 -12.67 0.36 -7.75
C LEU A 86 -14.03 -0.33 -7.72
N ASP A 87 -14.11 -1.55 -7.19
CA ASP A 87 -15.40 -2.26 -7.02
C ASP A 87 -16.39 -1.44 -6.21
N GLN A 88 -15.98 -0.92 -5.06
CA GLN A 88 -16.88 -0.19 -4.17
C GLN A 88 -17.32 1.15 -4.76
N LEU A 89 -16.48 1.83 -5.55
CA LEU A 89 -16.85 3.07 -6.24
C LEU A 89 -17.83 2.83 -7.39
N LEU A 90 -17.67 1.73 -8.14
CA LEU A 90 -18.41 1.49 -9.38
C LEU A 90 -19.64 0.62 -9.20
N ARG A 91 -19.56 -0.38 -8.32
CA ARG A 91 -20.54 -1.46 -8.10
C ARG A 91 -21.04 -2.10 -9.41
N HIS A 92 -20.15 -2.24 -10.39
CA HIS A 92 -20.53 -2.78 -11.69
C HIS A 92 -20.80 -4.29 -11.59
N PRO A 93 -21.92 -4.82 -12.13
CA PRO A 93 -22.29 -6.24 -12.01
C PRO A 93 -21.22 -7.21 -12.53
N ALA A 94 -20.44 -6.80 -13.53
CA ALA A 94 -19.34 -7.60 -14.06
C ALA A 94 -18.12 -7.70 -13.13
N MET A 95 -17.96 -6.78 -12.18
CA MET A 95 -16.78 -6.63 -11.32
C MET A 95 -17.02 -7.15 -9.90
N THR A 96 -17.60 -8.34 -9.75
CA THR A 96 -17.84 -8.90 -8.40
C THR A 96 -16.53 -9.06 -7.60
N PRO A 97 -16.55 -8.90 -6.27
CA PRO A 97 -15.36 -9.03 -5.43
C PRO A 97 -14.58 -10.34 -5.60
N ARG A 98 -15.29 -11.46 -5.82
CA ARG A 98 -14.66 -12.77 -6.06
C ARG A 98 -13.88 -12.81 -7.37
N LYS A 99 -14.46 -12.28 -8.46
CA LYS A 99 -13.80 -12.19 -9.77
C LYS A 99 -12.54 -11.33 -9.69
N LEU A 100 -12.63 -10.19 -9.01
CA LEU A 100 -11.47 -9.33 -8.79
C LEU A 100 -10.38 -10.04 -7.98
N LEU A 101 -10.74 -10.71 -6.90
CA LEU A 101 -9.76 -11.48 -6.12
C LEU A 101 -9.04 -12.53 -6.98
N ILE A 102 -9.77 -13.24 -7.85
CA ILE A 102 -9.18 -14.22 -8.78
C ILE A 102 -8.25 -13.52 -9.76
N TRP A 103 -8.67 -12.41 -10.38
CA TRP A 103 -7.86 -11.68 -11.36
C TRP A 103 -6.58 -11.10 -10.75
N PHE A 104 -6.63 -10.67 -9.50
CA PHE A 104 -5.47 -10.12 -8.79
C PHE A 104 -4.69 -11.17 -8.00
N SER A 105 -5.18 -12.40 -7.88
CA SER A 105 -4.49 -13.49 -7.17
C SER A 105 -3.07 -13.77 -7.65
N PRO A 106 -2.70 -13.64 -8.95
CA PRO A 106 -1.31 -13.83 -9.36
C PRO A 106 -0.36 -12.81 -8.71
N PHE A 107 -0.77 -11.54 -8.59
CA PHE A 107 0.02 -10.51 -7.91
C PHE A 107 0.16 -10.81 -6.42
N LEU A 108 -0.94 -11.22 -5.77
CA LEU A 108 -0.93 -11.60 -4.35
C LEU A 108 -0.05 -12.82 -4.09
N ALA A 109 -0.05 -13.79 -5.00
CA ALA A 109 0.81 -14.95 -4.92
C ALA A 109 2.29 -14.54 -4.99
N VAL A 110 2.65 -13.66 -5.94
CA VAL A 110 4.02 -13.16 -6.05
C VAL A 110 4.43 -12.35 -4.81
N TYR A 111 3.58 -11.46 -4.31
CA TYR A 111 3.86 -10.73 -3.07
C TYR A 111 3.97 -11.67 -1.86
N GLY A 112 3.14 -12.71 -1.78
CA GLY A 112 3.22 -13.76 -0.77
C GLY A 112 4.53 -14.54 -0.85
N LEU A 113 5.00 -14.88 -2.06
CA LEU A 113 6.30 -15.52 -2.27
C LEU A 113 7.45 -14.64 -1.78
N VAL A 114 7.42 -13.34 -2.11
CA VAL A 114 8.42 -12.38 -1.61
C VAL A 114 8.39 -12.30 -0.09
N LEU A 115 7.22 -12.23 0.52
CA LEU A 115 7.06 -12.15 1.98
C LEU A 115 7.65 -13.37 2.72
N LEU A 116 7.48 -14.57 2.15
CA LEU A 116 7.86 -15.82 2.80
C LEU A 116 9.31 -16.20 2.52
N PHE A 117 9.75 -16.05 1.27
CA PHE A 117 10.98 -16.65 0.77
C PHE A 117 12.07 -15.66 0.38
N ALA A 118 11.78 -14.35 0.34
CA ALA A 118 12.79 -13.41 -0.12
C ALA A 118 14.02 -13.40 0.78
N GLY A 119 15.17 -13.56 0.14
CA GLY A 119 16.46 -13.32 0.78
C GLY A 119 16.60 -11.82 1.05
N VAL A 120 16.80 -11.46 2.31
CA VAL A 120 16.95 -10.07 2.75
C VAL A 120 18.29 -9.87 3.44
N THR A 121 18.95 -8.76 3.14
CA THR A 121 20.16 -8.32 3.80
C THR A 121 19.88 -7.08 4.63
N LEU A 122 20.56 -6.97 5.76
CA LEU A 122 20.35 -5.91 6.72
C LEU A 122 21.48 -4.90 6.56
N VAL A 123 21.13 -3.66 6.20
CA VAL A 123 22.08 -2.60 5.83
C VAL A 123 21.88 -1.41 6.77
N PRO A 124 22.96 -0.86 7.36
CA PRO A 124 22.87 0.32 8.20
C PRO A 124 22.40 1.53 7.38
N ASP A 125 21.54 2.34 7.97
CA ASP A 125 20.97 3.53 7.33
C ASP A 125 21.03 4.76 8.24
N ARG A 126 21.32 5.92 7.66
CA ARG A 126 21.54 7.17 8.40
C ARG A 126 20.26 7.75 9.03
N LEU A 127 19.08 7.42 8.53
CA LEU A 127 17.79 7.95 8.99
C LEU A 127 17.02 6.94 9.83
N VAL A 128 17.01 5.68 9.38
CA VAL A 128 16.18 4.60 9.94
C VAL A 128 16.98 3.68 10.85
N GLY A 129 18.28 3.95 11.07
CA GLY A 129 19.21 3.07 11.77
C GLY A 129 19.57 1.84 10.95
N TRP A 130 18.55 1.06 10.57
CA TRP A 130 18.68 -0.19 9.84
C TRP A 130 17.59 -0.39 8.80
N ALA A 131 17.95 -1.05 7.69
CA ALA A 131 17.06 -1.28 6.57
C ALA A 131 17.19 -2.69 6.01
N LEU A 132 16.10 -3.20 5.45
CA LEU A 132 16.07 -4.46 4.74
C LEU A 132 16.18 -4.22 3.24
N HIS A 133 17.21 -4.77 2.61
CA HIS A 133 17.36 -4.83 1.17
C HIS A 133 17.04 -6.24 0.68
N LEU A 134 16.25 -6.32 -0.39
CA LEU A 134 15.98 -7.58 -1.07
C LEU A 134 17.21 -7.98 -1.88
N GLY A 135 17.48 -9.28 -1.96
CA GLY A 135 18.44 -9.81 -2.94
C GLY A 135 18.04 -9.40 -4.37
N SER A 136 19.02 -9.22 -5.25
CA SER A 136 18.82 -8.66 -6.59
C SER A 136 17.70 -9.33 -7.40
N GLY A 137 17.63 -10.66 -7.39
CA GLY A 137 16.56 -11.40 -8.07
C GLY A 137 15.16 -11.13 -7.50
N TRP A 138 15.04 -11.06 -6.17
CA TRP A 138 13.78 -10.74 -5.50
C TRP A 138 13.35 -9.29 -5.72
N GLN A 139 14.31 -8.38 -5.76
CA GLN A 139 14.06 -6.97 -6.06
C GLN A 139 13.51 -6.81 -7.49
N VAL A 140 14.14 -7.44 -8.49
CA VAL A 140 13.66 -7.41 -9.88
C VAL A 140 12.25 -7.99 -9.99
N LEU A 141 11.99 -9.15 -9.39
CA LEU A 141 10.67 -9.78 -9.39
C LEU A 141 9.60 -8.85 -8.78
N LEU A 142 9.89 -8.25 -7.63
CA LEU A 142 8.98 -7.34 -6.94
C LEU A 142 8.72 -6.09 -7.79
N SER A 143 9.77 -5.46 -8.33
CA SER A 143 9.67 -4.24 -9.15
C SER A 143 8.90 -4.48 -10.45
N LEU A 144 9.11 -5.60 -11.14
CA LEU A 144 8.35 -5.96 -12.33
C LEU A 144 6.87 -6.17 -12.00
N THR A 145 6.59 -6.92 -10.94
CA THR A 145 5.22 -7.21 -10.49
C THR A 145 4.48 -5.93 -10.12
N GLN A 146 5.14 -5.06 -9.34
CA GLN A 146 4.61 -3.75 -8.98
C GLN A 146 4.41 -2.85 -10.21
N GLY A 147 5.37 -2.82 -11.15
CA GLY A 147 5.28 -2.04 -12.37
C GLY A 147 4.10 -2.43 -13.24
N VAL A 148 3.90 -3.73 -13.49
CA VAL A 148 2.75 -4.25 -14.24
C VAL A 148 1.44 -3.89 -13.53
N PHE A 149 1.38 -4.07 -12.21
CA PHE A 149 0.20 -3.73 -11.42
C PHE A 149 -0.13 -2.23 -11.51
N VAL A 150 0.85 -1.35 -11.27
CA VAL A 150 0.67 0.10 -11.28
C VAL A 150 0.22 0.60 -12.64
N ILE A 151 0.88 0.17 -13.73
CA ILE A 151 0.52 0.57 -15.10
C ILE A 151 -0.91 0.12 -15.43
N GLY A 152 -1.25 -1.14 -15.14
CA GLY A 152 -2.58 -1.68 -15.38
C GLY A 152 -3.65 -0.95 -14.57
N PHE A 153 -3.38 -0.70 -13.27
CA PHE A 153 -4.32 -0.03 -12.37
C PHE A 153 -4.58 1.42 -12.76
N ILE A 154 -3.53 2.18 -13.12
CA ILE A 154 -3.65 3.55 -13.63
C ILE A 154 -4.44 3.54 -14.94
N GLY A 155 -4.13 2.63 -15.87
CA GLY A 155 -4.84 2.51 -17.14
C GLY A 155 -6.35 2.28 -16.94
N ILE A 156 -6.72 1.37 -16.05
CA ILE A 156 -8.12 1.11 -15.69
C ILE A 156 -8.76 2.36 -15.07
N SER A 157 -8.09 3.00 -14.10
CA SER A 157 -8.60 4.20 -13.42
C SER A 157 -8.87 5.34 -14.41
N VAL A 158 -7.92 5.60 -15.33
CA VAL A 158 -8.06 6.63 -16.38
C VAL A 158 -9.17 6.30 -17.36
N MET A 159 -9.26 5.04 -17.79
CA MET A 159 -10.35 4.60 -18.68
C MET A 159 -11.72 4.80 -18.03
N LEU A 160 -11.86 4.45 -16.75
CA LEU A 160 -13.11 4.62 -15.99
C LEU A 160 -13.46 6.10 -15.80
N MET A 161 -12.48 6.95 -15.49
CA MET A 161 -12.70 8.41 -15.37
C MET A 161 -13.28 9.04 -16.64
N ARG A 162 -12.94 8.51 -17.83
CA ARG A 162 -13.49 8.99 -19.10
C ARG A 162 -14.94 8.56 -19.33
N LYS A 163 -15.36 7.42 -18.76
CA LYS A 163 -16.69 6.84 -18.95
C LYS A 163 -17.71 7.29 -17.90
N ILE A 164 -17.26 7.68 -16.71
CA ILE A 164 -18.14 7.97 -15.58
C ILE A 164 -18.35 9.48 -15.45
N PRO A 165 -19.59 10.00 -15.57
CA PRO A 165 -19.85 11.44 -15.51
C PRO A 165 -19.77 12.00 -14.08
N ALA A 166 -19.93 11.16 -13.06
CA ALA A 166 -19.96 11.60 -11.66
C ALA A 166 -18.59 12.14 -11.20
N ALA A 167 -18.52 13.45 -10.99
CA ALA A 167 -17.34 14.18 -10.48
C ALA A 167 -16.71 13.57 -9.20
N PRO A 168 -17.46 13.19 -8.14
CA PRO A 168 -16.85 12.63 -6.95
C PRO A 168 -16.15 11.29 -7.21
N ILE A 169 -16.70 10.45 -8.10
CA ILE A 169 -16.07 9.18 -8.49
C ILE A 169 -14.79 9.46 -9.29
N ARG A 170 -14.82 10.43 -10.21
CA ARG A 170 -13.64 10.82 -10.99
C ARG A 170 -12.50 11.34 -10.10
N LEU A 171 -12.82 12.15 -9.09
CA LEU A 171 -11.82 12.65 -8.14
C LEU A 171 -11.21 11.51 -7.31
N ALA A 172 -12.03 10.57 -6.85
CA ALA A 172 -11.55 9.39 -6.14
C ALA A 172 -10.64 8.52 -7.03
N LEU A 173 -11.02 8.27 -8.29
CA LEU A 173 -10.20 7.54 -9.25
C LEU A 173 -8.89 8.26 -9.57
N LEU A 174 -8.91 9.59 -9.69
CA LEU A 174 -7.70 10.40 -9.88
C LEU A 174 -6.76 10.28 -8.68
N GLY A 175 -7.30 10.37 -7.47
CA GLY A 175 -6.53 10.17 -6.24
C GLY A 175 -5.88 8.79 -6.16
N LEU A 176 -6.63 7.72 -6.49
CA LEU A 176 -6.11 6.36 -6.54
C LEU A 176 -5.02 6.20 -7.61
N ALA A 177 -5.21 6.77 -8.80
CA ALA A 177 -4.21 6.73 -9.88
C ALA A 177 -2.93 7.49 -9.50
N ALA A 178 -3.06 8.68 -8.90
CA ALA A 178 -1.92 9.47 -8.43
C ALA A 178 -1.16 8.78 -7.30
N GLY A 179 -1.87 8.21 -6.31
CA GLY A 179 -1.26 7.42 -5.23
C GLY A 179 -0.47 6.22 -5.76
N GLN A 180 -1.05 5.47 -6.70
CA GLN A 180 -0.37 4.33 -7.33
C GLN A 180 0.81 4.75 -8.21
N ALA A 181 0.68 5.86 -8.95
CA ALA A 181 1.78 6.41 -9.73
C ALA A 181 2.95 6.80 -8.83
N TYR A 182 2.67 7.42 -7.68
CA TYR A 182 3.73 7.81 -6.75
C TYR A 182 4.39 6.59 -6.09
N LEU A 183 3.62 5.60 -5.66
CA LEU A 183 4.15 4.33 -5.16
C LEU A 183 5.01 3.60 -6.21
N GLY A 184 4.57 3.60 -7.48
CA GLY A 184 5.31 3.00 -8.59
C GLY A 184 6.60 3.74 -8.92
N LEU A 185 6.56 5.08 -8.92
CA LEU A 185 7.76 5.91 -9.08
C LEU A 185 8.77 5.61 -7.97
N ASP A 186 8.29 5.48 -6.74
CA ASP A 186 9.15 5.12 -5.63
C ASP A 186 9.76 3.72 -5.82
N GLY A 187 8.96 2.70 -6.10
CA GLY A 187 9.47 1.36 -6.39
C GLY A 187 10.51 1.33 -7.52
N LEU A 188 10.32 2.16 -8.55
CA LEU A 188 11.28 2.29 -9.65
C LEU A 188 12.59 2.97 -9.21
N LEU A 189 12.52 4.05 -8.44
CA LEU A 189 13.70 4.72 -7.90
C LEU A 189 14.50 3.78 -6.98
N GLN A 190 13.81 2.93 -6.22
CA GLN A 190 14.44 1.85 -5.45
C GLN A 190 15.21 0.89 -6.34
N ALA A 191 14.56 0.41 -7.41
CA ALA A 191 15.11 -0.56 -8.34
C ALA A 191 16.39 -0.05 -9.02
N LEU A 192 16.44 1.26 -9.31
CA LEU A 192 17.59 1.91 -9.94
C LEU A 192 18.73 2.24 -8.97
N GLY A 193 18.57 1.96 -7.66
CA GLY A 193 19.56 2.29 -6.64
C GLY A 193 19.80 3.79 -6.45
N ARG A 194 18.92 4.65 -6.98
CA ARG A 194 19.09 6.11 -7.05
C ARG A 194 18.40 6.83 -5.89
N TRP A 195 18.63 6.42 -4.64
CA TRP A 195 17.91 7.00 -3.51
C TRP A 195 18.74 7.71 -2.44
N TYR A 196 18.36 8.97 -2.22
CA TYR A 196 18.95 9.89 -1.24
C TYR A 196 17.96 10.28 -0.10
N PHE A 197 16.66 10.01 -0.26
CA PHE A 197 15.60 10.27 0.74
C PHE A 197 14.57 9.14 0.62
N ARG A 198 14.24 8.44 1.72
CA ARG A 198 13.42 7.20 1.69
C ARG A 198 11.93 7.51 1.50
N PRO A 199 11.29 7.27 0.34
CA PRO A 199 10.03 7.91 0.03
C PRO A 199 8.79 7.03 0.10
N PHE A 200 8.93 5.72 0.38
CA PHE A 200 7.75 4.87 0.58
C PHE A 200 6.77 5.44 1.61
N LEU A 201 7.26 6.11 2.66
CA LEU A 201 6.35 6.62 3.69
C LEU A 201 5.37 7.67 3.15
N TYR A 202 5.85 8.62 2.34
CA TYR A 202 5.01 9.68 1.79
C TYR A 202 4.08 9.17 0.69
N SER A 203 4.57 8.31 -0.20
CA SER A 203 3.74 7.70 -1.24
C SER A 203 2.70 6.74 -0.65
N GLU A 204 3.05 5.98 0.40
CA GLU A 204 2.08 5.15 1.15
C GLU A 204 1.05 6.03 1.86
N MET A 205 1.44 7.12 2.52
CA MET A 205 0.50 8.07 3.14
C MET A 205 -0.47 8.66 2.11
N LEU A 206 0.04 9.10 0.95
CA LEU A 206 -0.81 9.62 -0.14
C LEU A 206 -1.78 8.54 -0.63
N MET A 207 -1.30 7.31 -0.83
CA MET A 207 -2.14 6.19 -1.24
C MET A 207 -3.21 5.87 -0.18
N LEU A 208 -2.86 5.88 1.11
CA LEU A 208 -3.79 5.65 2.20
C LEU A 208 -4.88 6.73 2.27
N LEU A 209 -4.52 8.01 2.05
CA LEU A 209 -5.48 9.11 1.95
C LEU A 209 -6.38 8.95 0.72
N ALA A 210 -5.83 8.55 -0.43
CA ALA A 210 -6.60 8.25 -1.63
C ALA A 210 -7.60 7.11 -1.41
N LEU A 211 -7.17 6.04 -0.72
CA LEU A 211 -8.05 4.93 -0.32
C LEU A 211 -9.14 5.42 0.61
N TRP A 212 -8.78 6.16 1.67
CA TRP A 212 -9.76 6.70 2.62
C TRP A 212 -10.83 7.52 1.89
N HIS A 213 -10.40 8.43 1.01
CA HIS A 213 -11.31 9.25 0.21
C HIS A 213 -12.21 8.41 -0.72
N ALA A 214 -11.66 7.38 -1.38
CA ALA A 214 -12.42 6.49 -2.25
C ALA A 214 -13.51 5.71 -1.50
N TYR A 215 -13.18 5.12 -0.35
CA TYR A 215 -14.15 4.36 0.46
C TYR A 215 -15.21 5.27 1.11
N GLU A 216 -14.83 6.47 1.58
CA GLU A 216 -15.80 7.45 2.09
C GLU A 216 -16.74 7.94 0.98
N THR A 217 -16.22 8.16 -0.23
CA THR A 217 -17.02 8.55 -1.39
C THR A 217 -18.03 7.45 -1.75
N SER A 218 -17.58 6.20 -1.80
CA SER A 218 -18.46 5.05 -2.02
C SER A 218 -19.55 4.94 -0.95
N ALA A 219 -19.20 5.13 0.33
CA ALA A 219 -20.16 5.08 1.42
C ALA A 219 -21.23 6.17 1.30
N LYS A 220 -20.84 7.42 0.98
CA LYS A 220 -21.78 8.54 0.80
C LYS A 220 -22.75 8.30 -0.34
N LEU A 221 -22.27 7.75 -1.45
CA LEU A 221 -23.11 7.40 -2.61
C LEU A 221 -24.13 6.30 -2.27
N GLN A 222 -23.83 5.43 -1.30
CA GLN A 222 -24.73 4.37 -0.86
C GLN A 222 -25.76 4.82 0.17
N SER A 223 -25.44 5.84 0.98
CA SER A 223 -26.38 6.40 1.97
C SER A 223 -27.31 7.46 1.38
N GLY A 224 -26.95 8.04 0.24
CA GLY A 224 -27.74 9.05 -0.47
C GLY A 224 -28.57 8.51 -1.64
N ALA A 225 -28.57 7.19 -1.85
CA ALA A 225 -29.43 6.46 -2.78
C ALA A 225 -30.49 5.70 -1.98
#